data_AF-A0A0N1GX23-F1
#
_entry.id   AF-A0A0N1GX23-F1
#
_cell.length_a   1.000
_cell.length_b   1.000
_cell.length_c   1.000
_cell.angle_alpha   90.00
_cell.angle_beta   90.00
_cell.angle_gamma   90.00
#
_symmetry.space_group_name_H-M   'P 1'
#
loop_
_entity.id
_entity.type
_entity.pdbx_description
1 polymer ?
#
loop_
_entity_poly.entity_id
_entity_poly.type
_entity_poly.pdbx_seq_one_letter_code
_entity_poly.pdbx_strand_id
1 'polypeptide(L)'
;MYNFIFKERSILFNTHLGAYEGIMRCIEPKPDIVILGAGGRANHNGRPFQGSAAQFLTNQLQWLGNPPEVFFSLHDKSIIKPYYTDTTAAKLMMERDGRTRVVDTELGKQYELFQSDAVRK
;
A
#
# COMPACT_ATOMS: atom_id res chain seq x y z
N MET A 1 6.37 -9.13 3.96
CA MET A 1 5.20 -8.46 4.56
C MET A 1 5.38 -8.49 6.07
N TYR A 2 5.26 -7.35 6.72
CA TYR A 2 5.40 -7.20 8.17
C TYR A 2 4.25 -6.34 8.70
N ASN A 3 3.61 -6.77 9.78
CA ASN A 3 2.60 -5.97 10.48
C ASN A 3 3.21 -5.43 11.78
N PHE A 4 3.26 -4.10 11.92
CA PHE A 4 3.78 -3.43 13.09
C PHE A 4 2.64 -2.85 13.91
N ILE A 5 2.67 -3.06 15.22
CA ILE A 5 1.65 -2.56 16.13
C ILE A 5 2.31 -1.57 17.09
N PHE A 6 1.79 -0.34 17.11
CA PHE A 6 2.24 0.75 17.96
C PHE A 6 1.08 1.22 18.83
N LYS A 7 0.98 0.68 20.06
CA LYS A 7 -0.18 0.89 20.94
C LYS A 7 -1.48 0.46 20.23
N GLU A 8 -2.36 1.41 19.94
CA GLU A 8 -3.66 1.22 19.27
C GLU A 8 -3.59 1.45 17.76
N ARG A 9 -2.41 1.75 17.20
CA ARG A 9 -2.20 1.97 15.77
C ARG A 9 -1.45 0.82 15.14
N SER A 10 -1.69 0.57 13.86
CA SER A 10 -1.01 -0.48 13.12
C SER A 10 -0.57 -0.07 11.72
N ILE A 11 0.59 -0.58 11.32
CA ILE A 11 1.20 -0.35 10.01
C ILE A 11 1.46 -1.69 9.35
N LEU A 12 0.90 -1.90 8.15
CA LEU A 12 1.27 -3.02 7.31
C LEU A 12 2.31 -2.58 6.29
N PHE A 13 3.49 -3.21 6.33
CA PHE A 13 4.57 -3.03 5.36
C PHE A 13 4.62 -4.21 4.38
N ASN A 14 4.14 -4.00 3.15
CA ASN A 14 4.19 -4.99 2.07
C ASN A 14 4.91 -4.42 0.83
N THR A 15 6.23 -4.53 0.79
CA THR A 15 7.08 -4.04 -0.31
C THR A 15 7.12 -4.96 -1.53
N HIS A 16 6.09 -5.77 -1.76
CA HIS A 16 5.98 -6.51 -3.01
C HIS A 16 4.62 -6.21 -3.61
N LEU A 17 4.56 -6.06 -4.94
CA LEU A 17 3.29 -6.11 -5.66
C LEU A 17 2.80 -7.57 -5.67
N GLY A 18 2.45 -8.08 -4.50
CA GLY A 18 2.14 -9.48 -4.29
C GLY A 18 1.56 -9.70 -2.90
N ALA A 19 0.59 -10.62 -2.82
CA ALA A 19 -0.11 -10.91 -1.59
C ALA A 19 -0.74 -12.30 -1.61
N TYR A 20 -0.85 -12.90 -0.43
CA TYR A 20 -1.77 -13.99 -0.19
C TYR A 20 -3.09 -13.41 0.32
N GLU A 21 -4.16 -13.56 -0.46
CA GLU A 21 -5.47 -12.96 -0.17
C GLU A 21 -6.01 -13.40 1.20
N GLY A 22 -5.90 -14.69 1.52
CA GLY A 22 -6.32 -15.23 2.81
C GLY A 22 -5.58 -14.57 3.98
N ILE A 23 -4.28 -14.29 3.83
CA ILE A 23 -3.50 -13.58 4.85
C ILE A 23 -3.97 -12.14 4.97
N MET A 24 -4.10 -11.41 3.85
CA MET A 24 -4.55 -10.01 3.87
C MET A 24 -5.92 -9.85 4.55
N ARG A 25 -6.87 -10.76 4.28
CA ARG A 25 -8.21 -10.73 4.89
C ARG A 25 -8.22 -11.03 6.38
N CYS A 26 -7.27 -11.84 6.86
CA CYS A 26 -7.23 -12.30 8.25
C CYS A 26 -6.30 -11.46 9.16
N ILE A 27 -5.55 -10.49 8.62
CA ILE A 27 -4.72 -9.60 9.44
C ILE A 27 -5.61 -8.85 10.44
N GLU A 28 -5.21 -8.89 11.71
CA GLU A 28 -5.79 -8.11 12.81
C GLU A 28 -4.68 -7.53 13.69
N PRO A 29 -4.81 -6.28 14.19
CA PRO A 29 -5.86 -5.32 13.81
C PRO A 29 -5.74 -4.92 12.33
N LYS A 30 -6.84 -4.43 11.73
CA LYS A 30 -6.78 -3.83 10.38
C LYS A 30 -5.84 -2.62 10.40
N PRO A 31 -4.96 -2.48 9.40
CA PRO A 31 -3.95 -1.44 9.39
C PRO A 31 -4.57 -0.04 9.29
N ASP A 32 -4.07 0.89 10.11
CA ASP A 32 -4.33 2.32 9.92
C ASP A 32 -3.58 2.85 8.70
N ILE A 33 -2.35 2.33 8.50
CA ILE A 33 -1.45 2.74 7.43
C ILE A 33 -0.94 1.50 6.72
N VAL A 34 -0.92 1.55 5.39
CA VAL A 34 -0.34 0.49 4.57
C VAL A 34 0.73 1.05 3.65
N ILE A 35 1.86 0.39 3.58
CA ILE A 35 2.92 0.68 2.63
C ILE A 35 2.95 -0.46 1.60
N LEU A 36 2.62 -0.16 0.35
CA LEU A 36 2.46 -1.15 -0.73
C LEU A 36 3.55 -1.00 -1.80
N GLY A 37 4.17 -2.10 -2.21
CA GLY A 37 5.01 -2.15 -3.40
C GLY A 37 4.16 -1.98 -4.65
N ALA A 38 4.40 -0.94 -5.43
CA ALA A 38 3.64 -0.63 -6.64
C ALA A 38 4.35 -1.05 -7.94
N GLY A 39 5.63 -1.43 -7.86
CA GLY A 39 6.42 -1.88 -9.01
C GLY A 39 6.28 -3.37 -9.34
N GLY A 40 6.46 -3.69 -10.64
CA GLY A 40 6.58 -5.06 -11.13
C GLY A 40 5.27 -5.70 -11.56
N ARG A 41 5.24 -7.05 -11.56
CA ARG A 41 4.07 -7.84 -11.93
C ARG A 41 3.37 -8.39 -10.68
N ALA A 42 2.07 -8.17 -10.62
CA ALA A 42 1.25 -8.61 -9.51
C ALA A 42 1.26 -10.13 -9.31
N ASN A 43 1.47 -10.55 -8.05
CA ASN A 43 1.45 -11.95 -7.61
C ASN A 43 0.28 -12.19 -6.64
N HIS A 44 -0.73 -12.92 -7.08
CA HIS A 44 -1.88 -13.33 -6.28
C HIS A 44 -1.73 -14.79 -5.86
N ASN A 45 -1.58 -15.06 -4.57
CA ASN A 45 -1.46 -16.41 -4.02
C ASN A 45 -0.37 -17.27 -4.69
N GLY A 46 0.78 -16.68 -4.99
CA GLY A 46 1.89 -17.37 -5.66
C GLY A 46 1.78 -17.44 -7.18
N ARG A 47 0.75 -16.87 -7.81
CA ARG A 47 0.51 -16.91 -9.25
C ARG A 47 0.47 -15.50 -9.87
N PRO A 48 0.85 -15.34 -11.14
CA PRO A 48 0.69 -14.06 -11.83
C PRO A 48 -0.79 -13.65 -11.88
N PHE A 49 -1.10 -12.47 -11.35
CA PHE A 49 -2.44 -11.91 -11.37
C PHE A 49 -2.89 -11.64 -12.82
N GLN A 50 -4.16 -11.91 -13.11
CA GLN A 50 -4.80 -11.65 -14.40
C GLN A 50 -5.56 -10.34 -14.30
N GLY A 51 -4.93 -9.26 -14.77
CA GLY A 51 -5.44 -7.88 -14.66
C GLY A 51 -4.29 -6.88 -14.58
N SER A 52 -4.61 -5.63 -14.27
CA SER A 52 -3.61 -4.57 -14.11
C SER A 52 -3.02 -4.52 -12.69
N ALA A 53 -1.82 -3.94 -12.56
CA ALA A 53 -1.22 -3.66 -11.25
C ALA A 53 -2.12 -2.75 -10.39
N ALA A 54 -2.78 -1.77 -11.02
CA ALA A 54 -3.74 -0.88 -10.38
C ALA A 54 -4.94 -1.65 -9.79
N GLN A 55 -5.53 -2.57 -10.56
CA GLN A 55 -6.61 -3.44 -10.06
C GLN A 55 -6.13 -4.28 -8.87
N PHE A 56 -4.91 -4.82 -8.92
CA PHE A 56 -4.39 -5.64 -7.84
C PHE A 56 -4.12 -4.85 -6.55
N LEU A 57 -3.58 -3.62 -6.65
CA LEU A 57 -3.39 -2.74 -5.49
C LEU A 57 -4.74 -2.37 -4.86
N THR A 58 -5.77 -2.06 -5.66
CA THR A 58 -7.13 -1.82 -5.15
C THR A 58 -7.70 -3.05 -4.45
N ASN A 59 -7.51 -4.26 -5.01
CA ASN A 59 -7.95 -5.50 -4.36
C ASN A 59 -7.26 -5.69 -3.00
N GLN A 60 -5.96 -5.43 -2.90
CA GLN A 60 -5.24 -5.50 -1.63
C GLN A 60 -5.83 -4.56 -0.58
N LEU A 61 -6.21 -3.33 -0.92
CA LEU A 61 -6.90 -2.43 0.02
C LEU A 61 -8.22 -3.01 0.49
N GLN A 62 -9.03 -3.53 -0.42
CA GLN A 62 -10.33 -4.11 -0.08
C GLN A 62 -10.17 -5.31 0.87
N TRP A 63 -9.16 -6.15 0.64
CA TRP A 63 -8.85 -7.27 1.54
C TRP A 63 -8.42 -6.82 2.94
N LEU A 64 -7.75 -5.67 3.01
CA LEU A 64 -7.30 -5.04 4.25
C LEU A 64 -8.36 -4.16 4.92
N GLY A 65 -9.59 -4.11 4.41
CA GLY A 65 -10.68 -3.33 4.98
C GLY A 65 -10.67 -1.84 4.60
N ASN A 66 -9.98 -1.46 3.52
CA ASN A 66 -9.82 -0.09 3.03
C ASN A 66 -9.16 0.84 4.08
N PRO A 67 -7.86 0.66 4.34
CA PRO A 67 -7.12 1.53 5.26
C PRO A 67 -7.21 3.00 4.81
N PRO A 68 -7.27 3.96 5.75
CA PRO A 68 -7.45 5.37 5.43
C PRO A 68 -6.22 5.98 4.73
N GLU A 69 -5.03 5.41 4.92
CA GLU A 69 -3.81 5.95 4.33
C GLU A 69 -2.90 4.85 3.76
N VAL A 70 -2.41 5.11 2.54
CA VAL A 70 -1.55 4.20 1.80
C VAL A 70 -0.36 4.95 1.24
N PHE A 71 0.83 4.38 1.43
CA PHE A 71 2.07 4.85 0.83
C PHE A 71 2.52 3.87 -0.23
N PHE A 72 2.81 4.34 -1.44
CA PHE A 72 3.47 3.47 -2.42
C PHE A 72 4.96 3.33 -2.10
N SER A 73 5.54 2.23 -2.55
CA SER A 73 6.99 1.94 -2.48
C SER A 73 7.40 1.19 -3.75
N LEU A 74 8.71 1.09 -4.00
CA LEU A 74 9.28 0.38 -5.17
C LEU A 74 8.75 0.86 -6.53
N HIS A 75 8.48 2.14 -6.67
CA HIS A 75 8.07 2.78 -7.93
C HIS A 75 9.05 3.90 -8.34
N ASP A 76 10.23 3.96 -7.69
CA ASP A 76 11.26 4.96 -7.94
C ASP A 76 11.79 4.96 -9.37
N LYS A 77 12.47 6.04 -9.72
CA LYS A 77 13.27 6.10 -10.94
C LYS A 77 14.41 5.08 -10.86
N SER A 78 14.53 4.26 -11.89
CA SER A 78 15.55 3.23 -12.07
C SER A 78 16.46 3.58 -13.23
N ILE A 79 17.71 3.14 -13.16
CA ILE A 79 18.68 3.23 -14.27
C ILE A 79 18.53 2.07 -15.28
N ILE A 80 17.71 1.07 -14.95
CA ILE A 80 17.37 -0.07 -15.82
C ILE A 80 15.88 -0.06 -16.15
N LYS A 81 15.52 -0.52 -17.35
CA LYS A 81 14.11 -0.58 -17.78
C LYS A 81 13.30 -1.58 -16.93
N PRO A 82 12.03 -1.28 -16.59
CA PRO A 82 11.37 0.00 -16.81
C PRO A 82 11.95 1.09 -15.90
N TYR A 83 12.26 2.26 -16.48
CA TYR A 83 12.95 3.34 -15.76
C TYR A 83 12.10 4.00 -14.67
N TYR A 84 10.80 3.78 -14.67
CA TYR A 84 9.88 4.19 -13.62
C TYR A 84 8.60 3.36 -13.71
N THR A 85 7.80 3.37 -12.64
CA THR A 85 6.44 2.81 -12.66
C THR A 85 5.45 3.96 -12.52
N ASP A 86 4.53 4.10 -13.47
CA ASP A 86 3.44 5.08 -13.35
C ASP A 86 2.36 4.56 -12.42
N THR A 87 2.22 5.20 -11.25
CA THR A 87 1.27 4.86 -10.20
C THR A 87 -0.06 5.61 -10.32
N THR A 88 -0.22 6.51 -11.30
CA THR A 88 -1.36 7.43 -11.43
C THR A 88 -2.69 6.68 -11.48
N ALA A 89 -2.78 5.63 -12.31
CA ALA A 89 -4.01 4.83 -12.44
C ALA A 89 -4.38 4.12 -11.13
N ALA A 90 -3.39 3.57 -10.41
CA ALA A 90 -3.61 2.92 -9.13
C ALA A 90 -4.10 3.91 -8.08
N LYS A 91 -3.45 5.07 -7.99
CA LYS A 91 -3.86 6.17 -7.10
C LYS A 91 -5.31 6.58 -7.34
N LEU A 92 -5.68 6.93 -8.58
CA LEU A 92 -7.04 7.34 -8.93
C LEU A 92 -8.09 6.26 -8.60
N MET A 93 -7.75 4.98 -8.82
CA MET A 93 -8.66 3.87 -8.50
C MET A 93 -8.85 3.68 -6.99
N MET A 94 -7.78 3.83 -6.20
CA MET A 94 -7.80 3.63 -4.75
C MET A 94 -8.44 4.82 -4.01
N GLU A 95 -8.29 6.04 -4.52
CA GLU A 95 -8.90 7.24 -3.92
C GLU A 95 -10.35 7.48 -4.38
N ARG A 96 -10.90 6.63 -5.27
CA ARG A 96 -12.19 6.85 -5.95
C ARG A 96 -13.38 7.08 -5.01
N ASP A 97 -13.39 6.46 -3.85
CA ASP A 97 -14.48 6.58 -2.87
C ASP A 97 -14.24 7.66 -1.79
N GLY A 98 -13.09 8.35 -1.86
CA GLY A 98 -12.70 9.41 -0.93
C GLY A 98 -12.34 8.93 0.49
N ARG A 99 -12.29 7.62 0.75
CA ARG A 99 -12.00 7.07 2.09
C ARG A 99 -10.52 6.78 2.33
N THR A 100 -9.78 6.54 1.25
CA THR A 100 -8.34 6.29 1.29
C THR A 100 -7.59 7.44 0.65
N ARG A 101 -6.54 7.92 1.33
CA ARG A 101 -5.52 8.82 0.77
C ARG A 101 -4.32 8.00 0.31
N VAL A 102 -3.84 8.26 -0.90
CA VAL A 102 -2.65 7.60 -1.46
C VAL A 102 -1.51 8.60 -1.62
N VAL A 103 -0.41 8.30 -0.93
CA VAL A 103 0.84 9.04 -0.97
C VAL A 103 1.81 8.35 -1.92
N ASP A 104 2.17 9.05 -3.00
CA ASP A 104 3.25 8.67 -3.90
C ASP A 104 4.57 9.13 -3.26
N THR A 105 5.43 8.20 -2.87
CA THR A 105 6.61 8.53 -2.07
C THR A 105 7.77 8.97 -2.94
N GLU A 106 8.59 9.88 -2.42
CA GLU A 106 9.78 10.40 -3.09
C GLU A 106 11.06 9.85 -2.44
N LEU A 107 12.04 9.51 -3.28
CA LEU A 107 13.34 9.02 -2.81
C LEU A 107 13.99 10.02 -1.84
N GLY A 108 14.35 9.53 -0.65
CA GLY A 108 15.04 10.31 0.37
C GLY A 108 14.16 11.29 1.16
N LYS A 109 12.87 11.40 0.83
CA LYS A 109 11.91 12.22 1.59
C LYS A 109 11.44 11.47 2.84
N GLN A 110 11.42 12.18 3.96
CA GLN A 110 10.88 11.66 5.22
C GLN A 110 9.36 11.90 5.26
N TYR A 111 8.63 10.90 5.74
CA TYR A 111 7.18 10.94 5.91
C TYR A 111 6.84 10.63 7.37
N GLU A 112 6.03 11.50 7.96
CA GLU A 112 5.45 11.27 9.29
C GLU A 112 4.21 10.38 9.11
N LEU A 113 4.24 9.17 9.66
CA LEU A 113 3.16 8.19 9.52
C LEU A 113 2.04 8.46 10.52
N PHE A 114 2.38 8.73 11.78
CA PHE A 114 1.42 9.15 12.79
C PHE A 114 1.78 10.55 13.21
N GLN A 115 0.86 11.49 13.04
CA GLN A 115 1.00 12.78 13.71
C GLN A 115 1.04 12.52 15.20
N SER A 116 2.01 13.11 15.90
CA SER A 116 1.98 13.16 17.36
C SER A 116 0.65 13.80 17.75
N ASP A 117 -0.27 13.00 18.31
CA ASP A 117 -1.56 13.49 18.78
C ASP A 117 -1.30 14.77 19.60
N ALA A 118 -1.77 15.91 19.10
CA ALA A 118 -2.05 17.02 19.97
C ALA A 118 -3.02 16.44 20.99
N VAL A 119 -2.51 16.19 22.21
CA VAL A 119 -3.20 15.65 23.37
C VAL A 119 -4.66 16.07 23.27
N ARG A 120 -5.54 15.13 22.89
CA ARG A 120 -6.97 15.31 23.09
C ARG A 120 -7.13 15.35 24.61
N LYS A 121 -7.08 16.56 25.14
CA LYS A 121 -7.36 16.88 26.54
C LYS A 121 -8.77 16.45 26.90
#